data_AF-A0A537UT45-F1
#
_entry.id   AF-A0A537UT45-F1
#
_cell.length_a   1.000
_cell.length_b   1.000
_cell.length_c   1.000
_cell.angle_alpha   90.00
_cell.angle_beta   90.00
_cell.angle_gamma   90.00
#
_symmetry.space_group_name_H-M   'P 1'
#
loop_
_entity.id
_entity.type
_entity.pdbx_description
1 polymer ?
#
loop_
_entity_poly.entity_id
_entity_poly.type
_entity_poly.pdbx_seq_one_letter_code
_entity_poly.pdbx_strand_id
1 'polypeptide(L)'
;MQDLLTTDEAATYLRLSERKLYELVANGVVPCTKVTGRWLFPKMALDRWLAAGLITPALAHAPAPPIVGGSHDPLLEWALRESASGLASLPEGSEAGLRRLARGEVTAAAIHLHRLDSEDEVANCDAVASAAGLHDAVVIEVARREQGLVVVAGNPLQLCDVASIDAKRARLALRPQGAGAQLLLLALVARAGFALDALALVRPVCPTGADIAQAVRAGRADCGIATRA
;
A
#
# COMPACT_ATOMS: atom_id res chain seq x y z
N MET A 1 10.58 16.11 2.82
CA MET A 1 10.26 17.56 2.80
C MET A 1 9.69 17.85 1.43
N GLN A 2 8.43 18.28 1.33
CA GLN A 2 7.81 18.58 0.03
C GLN A 2 8.37 19.91 -0.48
N ASP A 3 9.15 19.85 -1.55
CA ASP A 3 9.72 21.02 -2.20
C ASP A 3 8.64 21.68 -3.08
N LEU A 4 8.13 22.83 -2.65
CA LEU A 4 7.08 23.60 -3.32
C LEU A 4 7.73 24.77 -4.05
N LEU A 5 7.79 24.69 -5.38
CA LEU A 5 8.41 25.71 -6.22
C LEU A 5 7.44 26.86 -6.47
N THR A 6 7.94 28.09 -6.45
CA THR A 6 7.26 29.27 -6.98
C THR A 6 7.18 29.24 -8.50
N THR A 7 6.43 30.16 -9.12
CA THR A 7 6.31 30.25 -10.59
C THR A 7 7.66 30.41 -11.29
N ASP A 8 8.54 31.26 -10.76
CA ASP A 8 9.88 31.51 -11.32
C ASP A 8 10.78 30.27 -11.19
N GLU A 9 10.79 29.64 -10.02
CA GLU A 9 11.56 28.41 -9.77
C GLU A 9 11.06 27.25 -10.64
N ALA A 10 9.75 27.10 -10.81
CA ALA A 10 9.16 26.07 -11.67
C ALA A 10 9.44 26.32 -13.16
N ALA A 11 9.40 27.59 -13.61
CA ALA A 11 9.75 27.96 -14.98
C ALA A 11 11.22 27.64 -15.26
N THR A 12 12.10 27.97 -14.31
CA THR A 12 13.52 27.62 -14.35
C THR A 12 13.74 26.11 -14.37
N TYR A 13 13.03 25.38 -13.50
CA TYR A 13 13.12 23.91 -13.41
C TYR A 13 12.77 23.23 -14.74
N LEU A 14 11.66 23.64 -15.34
CA LEU A 14 11.15 23.09 -16.60
C LEU A 14 11.87 23.66 -17.84
N ARG A 15 12.76 24.66 -17.65
CA ARG A 15 13.43 25.42 -18.72
C ARG A 15 12.44 26.05 -19.70
N LEU A 16 11.38 26.67 -19.16
CA LEU A 16 10.33 27.37 -19.90
C LEU A 16 10.31 28.86 -19.54
N SER A 17 9.74 29.69 -20.41
CA SER A 17 9.40 31.07 -20.01
C SER A 17 8.21 31.06 -19.05
N GLU A 18 8.15 32.02 -18.12
CA GLU A 18 6.97 32.20 -17.25
C GLU A 18 5.68 32.32 -18.05
N ARG A 19 5.71 33.06 -19.18
CA ARG A 19 4.56 33.16 -20.10
C ARG A 19 4.07 31.79 -20.53
N LYS A 20 4.97 30.90 -20.93
CA LYS A 20 4.62 29.55 -21.35
C LYS A 20 4.11 28.69 -20.18
N LEU A 21 4.69 28.86 -18.99
CA LEU A 21 4.22 28.18 -17.79
C LEU A 21 2.78 28.60 -17.44
N TYR A 22 2.46 29.89 -17.49
CA TYR A 22 1.09 30.38 -17.29
C TYR A 22 0.11 29.84 -18.33
N GLU A 23 0.50 29.72 -19.61
CA GLU A 23 -0.32 29.06 -20.63
C GLU A 23 -0.62 27.60 -20.24
N LEU A 24 0.37 26.85 -19.75
CA LEU A 24 0.17 25.46 -19.31
C LEU A 24 -0.74 25.36 -18.08
N VAL A 25 -0.62 26.30 -17.14
CA VAL A 25 -1.49 26.40 -15.96
C VAL A 25 -2.93 26.70 -16.39
N ALA A 26 -3.13 27.68 -17.28
CA ALA A 26 -4.46 28.06 -17.78
C ALA A 26 -5.16 26.91 -18.52
N ASN A 27 -4.40 26.08 -19.22
CA ASN A 27 -4.90 24.89 -19.92
C ASN A 27 -5.03 23.64 -19.01
N GLY A 28 -4.65 23.73 -17.73
CA GLY A 28 -4.73 22.62 -16.78
C GLY A 28 -3.77 21.46 -17.08
N VAL A 29 -2.68 21.70 -17.82
CA VAL A 29 -1.76 20.65 -18.28
C VAL A 29 -0.62 20.38 -17.29
N VAL A 30 -0.21 21.39 -16.52
CA VAL A 30 0.91 21.29 -15.57
C VAL A 30 0.39 21.14 -14.13
N PRO A 31 0.93 20.20 -13.33
CA PRO A 31 0.55 20.05 -11.92
C PRO A 31 0.89 21.30 -11.10
N CYS A 32 -0.10 21.91 -10.48
CA CYS A 32 0.06 23.08 -9.64
C CYS A 32 -1.07 23.20 -8.61
N THR A 33 -0.85 23.99 -7.58
CA THR A 33 -1.86 24.38 -6.60
C THR A 33 -1.86 25.89 -6.40
N LYS A 34 -3.00 26.47 -6.05
CA LYS A 34 -3.13 27.91 -5.79
C LYS A 34 -3.38 28.13 -4.30
N VAL A 35 -2.41 28.75 -3.63
CA VAL A 35 -2.49 29.08 -2.19
C VAL A 35 -2.40 30.60 -2.06
N THR A 36 -3.39 31.21 -1.39
CA THR A 36 -3.44 32.67 -1.12
C THR A 36 -3.16 33.55 -2.35
N GLY A 37 -3.63 33.12 -3.52
CA GLY A 37 -3.47 33.87 -4.78
C GLY A 37 -2.19 33.57 -5.56
N ARG A 38 -1.24 32.81 -4.99
CA ARG A 38 0.01 32.41 -5.63
C ARG A 38 -0.06 30.98 -6.14
N TRP A 39 0.55 30.75 -7.31
CA TRP A 39 0.74 29.41 -7.85
C TRP A 39 1.97 28.76 -7.23
N LEU A 40 1.82 27.52 -6.78
CA LEU A 40 2.89 26.68 -6.27
C LEU A 40 2.92 25.37 -7.04
N PHE A 41 4.12 24.85 -7.27
CA PHE A 41 4.37 23.68 -8.08
C PHE A 41 5.14 22.65 -7.25
N PRO A 42 4.48 21.60 -6.74
CA PRO A 42 5.18 20.54 -6.02
C PRO A 42 6.19 19.87 -6.96
N LYS A 43 7.49 19.92 -6.63
CA LYS A 43 8.55 19.39 -7.49
C LYS A 43 8.32 17.94 -7.88
N MET A 44 7.92 17.11 -6.92
CA MET A 44 7.59 15.70 -7.14
C MET A 44 6.44 15.51 -8.17
N ALA A 45 5.46 16.40 -8.17
CA ALA A 45 4.36 16.35 -9.13
C ALA A 45 4.83 16.73 -10.53
N LEU A 46 5.73 17.73 -10.64
CA LEU A 46 6.38 18.07 -11.92
C LEU A 46 7.23 16.92 -12.45
N ASP A 47 8.01 16.26 -11.58
CA ASP A 47 8.84 15.11 -11.94
C ASP A 47 7.99 13.96 -12.50
N ARG A 48 6.85 13.67 -11.85
CA ARG A 48 5.89 12.67 -12.33
C ARG A 48 5.31 13.05 -13.69
N TRP A 49 4.91 14.30 -13.84
CA TRP A 49 4.33 14.79 -15.09
C TRP A 49 5.31 14.69 -16.27
N LEU A 50 6.59 15.04 -16.06
CA LEU A 50 7.63 14.88 -17.07
C LEU A 50 7.86 13.41 -17.43
N ALA A 51 7.94 12.53 -16.42
CA ALA A 51 8.16 11.11 -16.64
C ALA A 51 7.00 10.46 -17.41
N ALA A 52 5.75 10.81 -17.10
CA ALA A 52 4.56 10.33 -17.81
C ALA A 52 4.50 10.80 -19.28
N GLY A 53 5.14 11.93 -19.61
CA GLY A 53 5.22 12.47 -20.97
C GLY A 53 6.40 11.95 -21.80
N LEU A 54 7.22 11.03 -21.26
CA LEU A 54 8.40 10.51 -21.98
C LEU A 54 7.99 9.68 -23.19
N ILE A 55 8.41 10.12 -24.37
CA ILE A 55 8.32 9.32 -25.60
C ILE A 55 9.41 8.26 -25.53
N THR A 56 9.03 7.05 -25.13
CA THR A 56 9.97 5.92 -24.99
C THR A 56 9.96 5.07 -26.27
N PRO A 57 11.12 4.74 -26.86
CA PRO A 57 11.18 3.85 -28.02
C PRO A 57 10.57 2.48 -27.70
N ALA A 58 9.74 1.94 -28.59
CA ALA A 58 9.00 0.68 -28.39
C ALA A 58 9.87 -0.55 -28.08
N LEU A 59 11.16 -0.52 -28.42
CA LEU A 59 12.14 -1.57 -28.12
C LEU A 59 12.58 -1.60 -26.65
N ALA A 60 12.21 -0.61 -25.84
CA ALA A 60 12.69 -0.47 -24.45
C ALA A 60 11.71 -0.99 -23.38
N HIS A 61 10.49 -1.40 -23.75
CA HIS A 61 9.50 -1.88 -22.78
C HIS A 61 9.15 -3.34 -23.06
N ALA A 62 9.84 -4.27 -22.38
CA ALA A 62 9.31 -5.62 -22.28
C ALA A 62 8.00 -5.54 -21.49
N PRO A 63 6.89 -6.14 -21.96
CA PRO A 63 5.65 -6.12 -21.22
C PRO A 63 5.87 -6.80 -19.87
N ALA A 64 5.36 -6.18 -18.80
CA ALA A 64 5.39 -6.79 -17.48
C ALA A 64 4.74 -8.19 -17.54
N PRO A 65 5.27 -9.18 -16.81
CA PRO A 65 4.70 -10.52 -16.83
C PRO A 65 3.25 -10.47 -16.31
N PRO A 66 2.37 -11.37 -16.79
CA PRO A 66 0.94 -11.40 -16.45
C PRO A 66 0.72 -11.92 -15.02
N ILE A 67 1.20 -11.15 -14.04
CA ILE A 67 1.20 -11.49 -12.63
C ILE A 67 0.52 -10.35 -11.87
N VAL A 68 -0.37 -10.70 -10.95
CA VAL A 68 -0.88 -9.83 -9.89
C VAL A 68 -0.09 -10.14 -8.63
N GLY A 69 0.81 -9.23 -8.24
CA GLY A 69 1.61 -9.34 -7.03
C GLY A 69 0.95 -8.69 -5.82
N GLY A 70 1.53 -8.90 -4.64
CA GLY A 70 1.19 -8.12 -3.45
C GLY A 70 0.32 -8.87 -2.45
N SER A 71 -0.75 -8.23 -1.97
CA SER A 71 -1.57 -8.77 -0.89
C SER A 71 -2.54 -9.86 -1.36
N HIS A 72 -2.73 -10.83 -0.48
CA HIS A 72 -3.68 -11.92 -0.66
C HIS A 72 -5.09 -11.47 -0.28
N ASP A 73 -6.06 -11.70 -1.17
CA ASP A 73 -7.49 -11.60 -0.87
C ASP A 73 -8.23 -12.76 -1.58
N PRO A 74 -9.04 -13.57 -0.86
CA PRO A 74 -9.73 -14.72 -1.46
C PRO A 74 -10.69 -14.38 -2.60
N LEU A 75 -11.35 -13.21 -2.57
CA LEU A 75 -12.24 -12.79 -3.66
C LEU A 75 -11.43 -12.43 -4.90
N LEU A 76 -10.31 -11.73 -4.73
CA LEU A 76 -9.44 -11.39 -5.85
C LEU A 76 -8.85 -12.66 -6.47
N GLU A 77 -8.37 -13.60 -5.65
CA GLU A 77 -7.84 -14.88 -6.15
C GLU A 77 -8.89 -15.66 -6.95
N TRP A 78 -10.12 -15.75 -6.42
CA TRP A 78 -11.23 -16.36 -7.14
C TRP A 78 -11.55 -15.62 -8.45
N ALA A 79 -11.65 -14.29 -8.43
CA ALA A 79 -11.97 -13.48 -9.60
C ALA A 79 -10.92 -13.61 -10.70
N LEU A 80 -9.63 -13.62 -10.36
CA LEU A 80 -8.54 -13.83 -11.32
C LEU A 80 -8.70 -15.19 -12.02
N ARG A 81 -9.02 -16.24 -11.28
CA ARG A 81 -9.23 -17.59 -11.81
C ARG A 81 -10.47 -17.68 -12.70
N GLU A 82 -11.62 -17.17 -12.24
CA GLU A 82 -12.88 -17.25 -13.00
C GLU A 82 -12.92 -16.35 -14.24
N SER A 83 -12.16 -15.25 -14.23
CA SER A 83 -12.10 -14.32 -15.37
C SER A 83 -11.45 -14.91 -16.63
N ALA A 84 -10.74 -16.04 -16.53
CA ALA A 84 -9.90 -16.59 -17.58
C ALA A 84 -8.86 -15.59 -18.16
N SER A 85 -8.48 -14.57 -17.38
CA SER A 85 -7.54 -13.51 -17.79
C SER A 85 -6.11 -13.99 -18.04
N GLY A 86 -5.76 -15.20 -17.59
CA GLY A 86 -4.40 -15.74 -17.67
C GLY A 86 -3.43 -15.10 -16.67
N LEU A 87 -3.92 -14.27 -15.74
CA LEU A 87 -3.11 -13.64 -14.70
C LEU A 87 -2.78 -14.63 -13.57
N ALA A 88 -1.50 -14.74 -13.22
CA ALA A 88 -1.07 -15.50 -12.04
C ALA A 88 -1.13 -14.63 -10.77
N SER A 89 -1.44 -15.22 -9.63
CA SER A 89 -1.41 -14.54 -8.32
C SER A 89 -0.09 -14.82 -7.59
N LEU A 90 0.57 -13.79 -7.07
CA LEU A 90 1.79 -13.87 -6.27
C LEU A 90 1.60 -13.15 -4.92
N PRO A 91 1.08 -13.84 -3.88
CA PRO A 91 0.84 -13.24 -2.57
C PRO A 91 2.13 -13.11 -1.75
N GLU A 92 2.67 -11.91 -1.67
CA GLU A 92 3.94 -11.57 -0.99
C GLU A 92 3.86 -10.32 -0.09
N GLY A 93 2.67 -9.70 0.00
CA GLY A 93 2.38 -8.53 0.83
C GLY A 93 2.34 -7.21 0.05
N SER A 94 1.49 -6.27 0.50
CA SER A 94 1.18 -5.00 -0.17
C SER A 94 2.42 -4.23 -0.64
N GLU A 95 3.39 -4.00 0.26
CA GLU A 95 4.57 -3.20 -0.10
C GLU A 95 5.47 -3.90 -1.12
N ALA A 96 5.59 -5.23 -1.03
CA ALA A 96 6.38 -6.01 -1.99
C ALA A 96 5.75 -5.92 -3.39
N GLY A 97 4.43 -6.12 -3.49
CA GLY A 97 3.69 -5.97 -4.73
C GLY A 97 3.85 -4.57 -5.35
N LEU A 98 3.71 -3.52 -4.53
CA LEU A 98 3.88 -2.14 -5.01
C LEU A 98 5.30 -1.88 -5.56
N ARG A 99 6.34 -2.37 -4.87
CA ARG A 99 7.74 -2.25 -5.32
C ARG A 99 7.98 -3.00 -6.63
N ARG A 100 7.38 -4.18 -6.81
CA ARG A 100 7.47 -4.94 -8.07
C ARG A 100 6.77 -4.23 -9.22
N LEU A 101 5.59 -3.67 -8.96
CA LEU A 101 4.85 -2.90 -9.96
C LEU A 101 5.68 -1.71 -10.44
N ALA A 102 6.30 -0.96 -9.51
CA ALA A 102 7.19 0.16 -9.84
C ALA A 102 8.44 -0.23 -10.66
N ARG A 103 8.80 -1.52 -10.68
CA ARG A 103 9.93 -2.07 -11.46
C ARG A 103 9.49 -2.79 -12.73
N GLY A 104 8.19 -2.84 -13.04
CA GLY A 104 7.66 -3.61 -14.17
C GLY A 104 7.77 -5.14 -14.00
N GLU A 105 7.95 -5.63 -12.77
CA GLU A 105 8.08 -7.07 -12.48
C GLU A 105 6.71 -7.77 -12.35
N VAL A 106 5.62 -7.02 -12.26
CA VAL A 106 4.22 -7.50 -12.24
C VAL A 106 3.34 -6.53 -13.03
N THR A 107 2.23 -7.01 -13.58
CA THR A 107 1.29 -6.18 -14.34
C THR A 107 0.34 -5.39 -13.43
N ALA A 108 0.04 -5.93 -12.25
CA ALA A 108 -0.78 -5.26 -11.24
C ALA A 108 -0.30 -5.61 -9.83
N ALA A 109 -0.58 -4.74 -8.88
CA ALA A 109 -0.34 -4.98 -7.45
C ALA A 109 -1.64 -4.89 -6.67
N ALA A 110 -1.99 -5.97 -5.97
CA ALA A 110 -3.01 -5.94 -4.93
C ALA A 110 -2.41 -5.31 -3.68
N ILE A 111 -3.00 -4.21 -3.20
CA ILE A 111 -2.50 -3.48 -2.05
C ILE A 111 -3.61 -3.18 -1.05
N HIS A 112 -3.26 -3.26 0.22
CA HIS A 112 -3.95 -2.60 1.32
C HIS A 112 -2.87 -2.16 2.29
N LEU A 113 -2.68 -0.85 2.43
CA LEU A 113 -1.63 -0.25 3.23
C LEU A 113 -2.25 0.47 4.42
N HIS A 114 -1.55 0.45 5.55
CA HIS A 114 -1.94 1.17 6.75
C HIS A 114 -0.79 2.09 7.15
N ARG A 115 -1.14 3.22 7.77
CA ARG A 115 -0.17 4.19 8.27
C ARG A 115 -0.14 4.16 9.79
N LEU A 116 1.03 4.43 10.36
CA LEU A 116 1.18 4.51 11.81
C LEU A 116 0.42 5.73 12.38
N ASP A 117 0.35 6.82 11.62
CA ASP A 117 0.07 8.17 12.10
C ASP A 117 -1.13 8.87 11.43
N SER A 118 -1.87 8.21 10.52
CA SER A 118 -2.96 8.85 9.77
C SER A 118 -4.16 7.94 9.53
N GLU A 119 -5.19 8.51 8.91
CA GLU A 119 -6.34 7.79 8.38
C GLU A 119 -5.92 6.82 7.27
N ASP A 120 -6.51 5.62 7.29
CA ASP A 120 -6.16 4.52 6.39
C ASP A 120 -6.69 4.72 4.96
N GLU A 121 -7.73 5.55 4.77
CA GLU A 121 -8.44 5.65 3.49
C GLU A 121 -7.58 6.22 2.36
N VAL A 122 -6.60 7.07 2.67
CA VAL A 122 -5.69 7.67 1.67
C VAL A 122 -4.36 6.91 1.54
N ALA A 123 -4.09 5.93 2.41
CA ALA A 123 -2.78 5.27 2.50
C ALA A 123 -2.35 4.61 1.18
N ASN A 124 -3.29 3.95 0.49
CA ASN A 124 -3.01 3.32 -0.80
C ASN A 124 -2.67 4.35 -1.88
N CYS A 125 -3.48 5.41 -2.01
CA CYS A 125 -3.28 6.45 -3.01
C CYS A 125 -1.97 7.21 -2.78
N ASP A 126 -1.66 7.56 -1.52
CA ASP A 126 -0.41 8.21 -1.15
C ASP A 126 0.82 7.33 -1.46
N ALA A 127 0.73 6.04 -1.17
CA ALA A 127 1.82 5.11 -1.45
C ALA A 127 2.08 4.96 -2.94
N VAL A 128 1.02 4.85 -3.75
CA VAL A 128 1.14 4.79 -5.22
C VAL A 128 1.66 6.11 -5.77
N ALA A 129 1.18 7.25 -5.26
CA ALA A 129 1.67 8.57 -5.65
C ALA A 129 3.15 8.77 -5.28
N SER A 130 3.59 8.28 -4.13
CA SER A 130 4.99 8.44 -3.69
C SER A 130 5.95 7.41 -4.29
N ALA A 131 5.44 6.37 -4.97
CA ALA A 131 6.27 5.34 -5.58
C ALA A 131 7.05 5.90 -6.79
N ALA A 132 8.37 5.99 -6.65
CA ALA A 132 9.25 6.31 -7.76
C ALA A 132 9.13 5.23 -8.86
N GLY A 133 8.93 5.65 -10.11
CA GLY A 133 8.73 4.76 -11.25
C GLY A 133 7.26 4.51 -11.61
N LEU A 134 6.31 4.90 -10.75
CA LEU A 134 4.87 4.87 -11.08
C LEU A 134 4.40 6.28 -11.41
N HIS A 135 4.13 6.52 -12.70
CA HIS A 135 3.75 7.84 -13.19
C HIS A 135 2.39 7.85 -13.90
N ASP A 136 1.94 6.67 -14.34
CA ASP A 136 0.75 6.39 -15.15
C ASP A 136 -0.12 5.27 -14.54
N ALA A 137 0.04 5.01 -13.24
CA ALA A 137 -0.74 4.00 -12.53
C ALA A 137 -2.14 4.50 -12.14
N VAL A 138 -3.12 3.60 -12.18
CA VAL A 138 -4.47 3.82 -11.63
C VAL A 138 -4.68 2.97 -10.39
N VAL A 139 -5.40 3.53 -9.40
CA VAL A 139 -5.82 2.80 -8.21
C VAL A 139 -7.30 2.46 -8.38
N ILE A 140 -7.63 1.17 -8.28
CA ILE A 140 -8.99 0.66 -8.40
C ILE A 140 -9.40 0.05 -7.06
N GLU A 141 -10.50 0.54 -6.48
CA GLU A 141 -11.07 -0.08 -5.28
C GLU A 141 -11.77 -1.40 -5.68
N VAL A 142 -11.22 -2.52 -5.23
CA VAL A 142 -11.75 -3.87 -5.51
C VAL A 142 -12.77 -4.30 -4.46
N ALA A 143 -12.45 -4.09 -3.18
CA ALA A 143 -13.30 -4.46 -2.06
C ALA A 143 -12.93 -3.70 -0.79
N ARG A 144 -13.92 -3.46 0.07
CA ARG A 144 -13.72 -3.06 1.47
C ARG A 144 -13.86 -4.29 2.37
N ARG A 145 -12.90 -4.47 3.29
CA ARG A 145 -12.85 -5.61 4.23
C ARG A 145 -12.86 -5.11 5.66
N GLU A 146 -13.50 -5.88 6.53
CA GLU A 146 -13.30 -5.75 7.97
C GLU A 146 -12.10 -6.60 8.38
N GLN A 147 -11.22 -6.03 9.21
CA GLN A 147 -10.05 -6.73 9.75
C GLN A 147 -10.09 -6.71 11.27
N GLY A 148 -9.61 -7.80 11.88
CA GLY A 148 -9.61 -7.92 13.33
C GLY A 148 -8.75 -9.06 13.83
N LEU A 149 -8.84 -9.31 15.14
CA LEU A 149 -8.18 -10.43 15.79
C LEU A 149 -8.93 -11.73 15.49
N VAL A 150 -8.26 -12.62 14.78
CA VAL A 150 -8.67 -14.01 14.67
C VAL A 150 -8.31 -14.70 15.97
N VAL A 151 -9.29 -15.30 16.64
CA VAL A 151 -9.15 -16.03 17.89
C VAL A 151 -9.85 -17.39 17.77
N VAL A 152 -9.54 -18.32 18.67
CA VAL A 152 -10.25 -19.58 18.75
C VAL A 152 -11.72 -19.35 19.15
N ALA A 153 -12.62 -20.22 18.69
CA ALA A 153 -14.04 -20.16 19.00
C ALA A 153 -14.29 -20.06 20.51
N GLY A 154 -15.20 -19.17 20.90
CA GLY A 154 -15.49 -18.86 22.31
C GLY A 154 -14.55 -17.85 22.96
N ASN A 155 -13.45 -17.45 22.30
CA ASN A 155 -12.50 -16.44 22.78
C ASN A 155 -12.11 -16.62 24.27
N PRO A 156 -11.50 -17.76 24.66
CA PRO A 156 -11.25 -18.12 26.06
C PRO A 156 -10.33 -17.13 26.79
N LEU A 157 -9.44 -16.46 26.05
CA LEU A 157 -8.56 -15.43 26.60
C LEU A 157 -9.22 -14.04 26.66
N GLN A 158 -10.45 -13.90 26.14
CA GLN A 158 -11.22 -12.66 26.09
C GLN A 158 -10.45 -11.53 25.39
N LEU A 159 -9.78 -11.86 24.29
CA LEU A 159 -9.01 -10.89 23.51
C LEU A 159 -9.96 -9.99 22.73
N CYS A 160 -9.83 -8.67 22.89
CA CYS A 160 -10.66 -7.67 22.22
C CYS A 160 -9.84 -6.60 21.49
N ASP A 161 -8.59 -6.41 21.88
CA ASP A 161 -7.66 -5.43 21.32
C ASP A 161 -6.19 -5.87 21.50
N VAL A 162 -5.25 -5.08 21.01
CA VAL A 162 -3.81 -5.39 21.16
C VAL A 162 -3.34 -5.33 22.62
N ALA A 163 -3.96 -4.52 23.48
CA ALA A 163 -3.59 -4.41 24.89
C ALA A 163 -3.95 -5.70 25.65
N SER A 164 -5.07 -6.33 25.31
CA SER A 164 -5.50 -7.62 25.85
C SER A 164 -4.54 -8.75 25.47
N ILE A 165 -3.88 -8.68 24.31
CA ILE A 165 -2.85 -9.64 23.90
C ILE A 165 -1.67 -9.59 24.85
N ASP A 166 -1.17 -8.37 25.16
CA ASP A 166 -0.07 -8.20 26.11
C ASP A 166 -0.48 -8.62 27.53
N ALA A 167 -1.62 -8.12 28.02
CA ALA A 167 -2.11 -8.40 29.37
C ALA A 167 -2.30 -9.90 29.65
N LYS A 168 -2.71 -10.67 28.63
CA LYS A 168 -2.89 -12.13 28.72
C LYS A 168 -1.65 -12.91 28.31
N ARG A 169 -0.59 -12.24 27.87
CA ARG A 169 0.61 -12.85 27.25
C ARG A 169 0.25 -13.83 26.14
N ALA A 170 -0.79 -13.50 25.35
CA ALA A 170 -1.30 -14.35 24.29
C ALA A 170 -0.29 -14.46 23.15
N ARG A 171 -0.11 -15.68 22.62
CA ARG A 171 0.80 -15.97 21.52
C ARG A 171 0.26 -15.40 20.23
N LEU A 172 0.93 -14.38 19.71
CA LEU A 172 0.53 -13.65 18.53
C LEU A 172 1.24 -14.18 17.27
N ALA A 173 0.47 -14.65 16.30
CA ALA A 173 0.96 -14.97 14.96
C ALA A 173 1.10 -13.70 14.11
N LEU A 174 2.22 -13.62 13.38
CA LEU A 174 2.57 -12.47 12.55
C LEU A 174 2.40 -12.77 11.07
N ARG A 175 2.30 -11.70 10.27
CA ARG A 175 2.34 -11.73 8.80
C ARG A 175 3.74 -11.27 8.33
N PRO A 176 4.13 -11.50 7.06
CA PRO A 176 5.40 -11.00 6.55
C PRO A 176 5.51 -9.46 6.67
N GLN A 177 6.74 -8.96 6.77
CA GLN A 177 7.00 -7.52 6.76
C GLN A 177 6.45 -6.89 5.47
N GLY A 178 5.75 -5.75 5.62
CA GLY A 178 5.11 -5.04 4.50
C GLY A 178 3.77 -5.63 4.03
N ALA A 179 3.29 -6.72 4.63
CA ALA A 179 1.90 -7.16 4.45
C ALA A 179 0.95 -6.17 5.12
N GLY A 180 -0.19 -5.84 4.49
CA GLY A 180 -1.12 -4.85 5.05
C GLY A 180 -1.61 -5.20 6.45
N ALA A 181 -1.93 -6.47 6.71
CA ALA A 181 -2.30 -6.93 8.06
C ALA A 181 -1.15 -6.78 9.10
N GLN A 182 0.12 -6.85 8.67
CA GLN A 182 1.26 -6.55 9.54
C GLN A 182 1.37 -5.05 9.81
N LEU A 183 1.14 -4.20 8.80
CA LEU A 183 1.12 -2.75 8.95
C LEU A 183 -0.01 -2.31 9.89
N LEU A 184 -1.19 -2.92 9.78
CA LEU A 184 -2.30 -2.69 10.70
C LEU A 184 -1.91 -3.04 12.14
N LEU A 185 -1.30 -4.21 12.35
CA LEU A 185 -0.82 -4.62 13.67
C LEU A 185 0.17 -3.60 14.25
N LEU A 186 1.15 -3.16 13.45
CA LEU A 186 2.12 -2.15 13.87
C LEU A 186 1.45 -0.83 14.25
N ALA A 187 0.47 -0.38 13.48
CA ALA A 187 -0.31 0.82 13.79
C ALA A 187 -1.11 0.69 15.08
N LEU A 188 -1.78 -0.45 15.29
CA LEU A 188 -2.55 -0.72 16.51
C LEU A 188 -1.65 -0.77 17.75
N VAL A 189 -0.52 -1.46 17.67
CA VAL A 189 0.47 -1.57 18.75
C VAL A 189 1.08 -0.20 19.10
N ALA A 190 1.45 0.58 18.08
CA ALA A 190 1.95 1.94 18.29
C ALA A 190 0.91 2.85 18.96
N ARG A 191 -0.36 2.78 18.53
CA ARG A 191 -1.47 3.54 19.15
C ARG A 191 -1.73 3.13 20.60
N ALA A 192 -1.48 1.87 20.94
CA ALA A 192 -1.61 1.36 22.30
C ALA A 192 -0.38 1.64 23.19
N GLY A 193 0.67 2.24 22.64
CA GLY A 193 1.81 2.76 23.41
C GLY A 193 2.86 1.73 23.80
N PHE A 194 2.92 0.57 23.15
CA PHE A 194 3.97 -0.44 23.39
C PHE A 194 4.66 -0.86 22.09
N ALA A 195 5.81 -1.52 22.22
CA ALA A 195 6.59 -2.03 21.10
C ALA A 195 6.16 -3.46 20.74
N LEU A 196 6.24 -3.83 19.45
CA LEU A 196 5.80 -5.14 18.97
C LEU A 196 6.57 -6.30 19.62
N ASP A 197 7.85 -6.09 19.90
CA ASP A 197 8.75 -7.05 20.53
C ASP A 197 8.44 -7.32 22.01
N ALA A 198 7.61 -6.50 22.64
CA ALA A 198 7.09 -6.77 23.98
C ALA A 198 6.10 -7.94 24.01
N LEU A 199 5.45 -8.26 22.89
CA LEU A 199 4.43 -9.31 22.79
C LEU A 199 5.03 -10.71 22.67
N ALA A 200 4.22 -11.74 23.00
CA ALA A 200 4.60 -13.13 22.81
C ALA A 200 4.46 -13.54 21.33
N LEU A 201 5.50 -13.32 20.53
CA LEU A 201 5.47 -13.54 19.07
C LEU A 201 5.71 -15.00 18.67
N VAL A 202 4.90 -15.52 17.74
CA VAL A 202 5.05 -16.87 17.16
C VAL A 202 5.85 -16.82 15.86
N ARG A 203 6.76 -17.79 15.68
CA ARG A 203 7.52 -18.01 14.43
C ARG A 203 7.32 -19.45 13.91
N PRO A 204 7.45 -19.69 12.59
CA PRO A 204 7.66 -18.69 11.52
C PRO A 204 6.41 -17.82 11.29
N VAL A 205 6.56 -16.72 10.56
CA VAL A 205 5.43 -15.86 10.17
C VAL A 205 4.46 -16.63 9.26
N CYS A 206 3.18 -16.28 9.31
CA CYS A 206 2.12 -16.89 8.50
C CYS A 206 2.00 -16.14 7.16
N PRO A 207 2.15 -16.79 5.98
CA PRO A 207 2.14 -16.13 4.66
C PRO A 207 0.81 -15.55 4.20
N THR A 208 -0.33 -16.11 4.61
CA THR A 208 -1.69 -15.59 4.34
C THR A 208 -2.57 -15.42 5.59
N GLY A 209 -3.75 -14.80 5.45
CA GLY A 209 -4.75 -14.76 6.52
C GLY A 209 -5.29 -16.15 6.87
N ALA A 210 -5.41 -17.04 5.88
CA ALA A 210 -5.78 -18.44 6.11
C ALA A 210 -4.72 -19.19 6.95
N ASP A 211 -3.44 -18.86 6.77
CA ASP A 211 -2.36 -19.44 7.59
C ASP A 211 -2.43 -18.98 9.06
N ILE A 212 -2.85 -17.72 9.32
CA ILE A 212 -3.15 -17.24 10.68
C ILE A 212 -4.30 -18.05 11.28
N ALA A 213 -5.42 -18.16 10.56
CA ALA A 213 -6.57 -18.92 11.02
C ALA A 213 -6.21 -20.39 11.33
N GLN A 214 -5.35 -20.99 10.51
CA GLN A 214 -4.87 -22.34 10.73
C GLN A 214 -3.90 -22.45 11.92
N ALA A 215 -3.04 -21.45 12.15
CA ALA A 215 -2.16 -21.41 13.32
C ALA A 215 -2.97 -21.31 14.63
N VAL A 216 -4.03 -20.50 14.64
CA VAL A 216 -4.96 -20.36 15.78
C VAL A 216 -5.74 -21.66 15.98
N ARG A 217 -6.33 -22.22 14.93
CA ARG A 217 -7.09 -23.47 15.00
C ARG A 217 -6.26 -24.65 15.49
N ALA A 218 -4.98 -24.71 15.12
CA ALA A 218 -4.05 -25.76 15.54
C ALA A 218 -3.45 -25.53 16.95
N GLY A 219 -3.82 -24.45 17.64
CA GLY A 219 -3.27 -24.11 18.97
C GLY A 219 -1.80 -23.69 18.94
N ARG A 220 -1.23 -23.37 17.76
CA ARG A 220 0.15 -22.87 17.63
C ARG A 220 0.27 -21.38 17.99
N ALA A 221 -0.82 -20.64 17.80
CA ALA A 221 -0.99 -19.26 18.24
C ALA A 221 -2.34 -19.11 18.93
N ASP A 222 -2.49 -18.06 19.72
CA ASP A 222 -3.74 -17.71 20.38
C ASP A 222 -4.53 -16.67 19.56
N CYS A 223 -3.81 -15.82 18.82
CA CYS A 223 -4.43 -14.84 17.92
C CYS A 223 -3.54 -14.41 16.75
N GLY A 224 -4.11 -13.66 15.81
CA GLY A 224 -3.41 -12.93 14.74
C GLY A 224 -4.37 -12.04 13.96
N ILE A 225 -3.84 -11.12 13.16
CA ILE A 225 -4.67 -10.21 12.34
C ILE A 225 -5.02 -10.86 11.00
N ALA A 226 -6.31 -10.90 10.66
CA ALA A 226 -6.80 -11.26 9.32
C ALA A 226 -8.11 -10.53 8.98
N THR A 227 -8.59 -10.70 7.75
CA THR A 227 -9.90 -10.23 7.31
C THR A 227 -11.02 -11.12 7.87
N ARG A 228 -12.18 -10.54 8.16
CA ARG A 228 -13.41 -11.28 8.49
C ARG A 228 -13.82 -12.14 7.29
N ALA A 229 -14.22 -13.39 7.58
CA ALA A 229 -14.74 -14.33 6.60
C ALA A 229 -16.13 -13.93 6.08
#